data_AF-A0A3D5VPP4-F1
#
_entry.id   AF-A0A3D5VPP4-F1
#
_cell.length_a   1.000
_cell.length_b   1.000
_cell.length_c   1.000
_cell.angle_alpha   90.00
_cell.angle_beta   90.00
_cell.angle_gamma   90.00
#
_symmetry.space_group_name_H-M   'P 1'
#
loop_
_entity.id
_entity.type
_entity.pdbx_description
1 polymer ?
#
loop_
_entity_poly.entity_id
_entity_poly.type
_entity_poly.pdbx_seq_one_letter_code
_entity_poly.pdbx_strand_id
1 'polypeptide(L)'
;MTRITHEALGKRADVTAVVIDDVPAARWHVGGRDVQRPTALLEISITQGTNTAEQKAAFIATAFAELEAQLGAGEGLEPASYVIVREVAASDWGYGGHTQAARRVALAHPS
;
A
#
# COMPACT_ATOMS: atom_id res chain seq x y z
N MET A 1 4.48 7.79 -0.72
CA MET A 1 4.30 6.36 -0.43
C MET A 1 5.60 5.60 -0.20
N THR A 2 6.56 5.59 -1.13
CA THR A 2 7.85 4.86 -0.99
C THR A 2 8.54 5.03 0.37
N ARG A 3 8.71 6.28 0.84
CA ARG A 3 9.29 6.58 2.16
C ARG A 3 8.51 5.93 3.32
N ILE A 4 7.19 6.12 3.36
CA ILE A 4 6.31 5.57 4.41
C ILE A 4 6.36 4.05 4.41
N THR A 5 6.33 3.43 3.23
CA THR A 5 6.46 1.96 3.08
C THR A 5 7.80 1.45 3.63
N HIS A 6 8.89 2.21 3.43
CA HIS A 6 10.19 1.87 4.02
C HIS A 6 10.19 2.01 5.55
N GLU A 7 9.77 3.17 6.06
CA GLU A 7 9.83 3.51 7.48
C GLU A 7 8.89 2.64 8.33
N ALA A 8 7.66 2.41 7.88
CA ALA A 8 6.65 1.69 8.66
C ALA A 8 6.71 0.17 8.49
N LEU A 9 7.03 -0.31 7.28
CA LEU A 9 7.00 -1.74 6.95
C LEU A 9 8.38 -2.37 6.75
N GLY A 10 9.46 -1.59 6.85
CA GLY A 10 10.83 -2.06 6.64
C GLY A 10 11.10 -2.54 5.22
N LYS A 11 10.28 -2.14 4.25
CA LYS A 11 10.46 -2.55 2.85
C LYS A 11 11.57 -1.74 2.21
N ARG A 12 12.20 -2.33 1.21
CA ARG A 12 13.26 -1.70 0.46
C ARG A 12 12.72 -0.61 -0.46
N ALA A 13 13.13 0.63 -0.22
CA ALA A 13 12.67 1.79 -0.98
C ALA A 13 13.06 1.71 -2.46
N ASP A 14 14.25 1.19 -2.77
CA ASP A 14 14.82 1.07 -4.12
C ASP A 14 14.03 0.12 -5.04
N VAL A 15 13.19 -0.75 -4.48
CA VAL A 15 12.34 -1.70 -5.22
C VAL A 15 10.86 -1.55 -4.91
N THR A 16 10.47 -0.44 -4.27
CA THR A 16 9.07 -0.15 -4.00
C THR A 16 8.46 0.54 -5.22
N ALA A 17 7.58 -0.17 -5.92
CA ALA A 17 6.83 0.37 -7.04
C ALA A 17 5.56 1.07 -6.57
N VAL A 18 5.23 2.21 -7.18
CA VAL A 18 3.99 2.96 -6.94
C VAL A 18 3.37 3.28 -8.30
N VAL A 19 2.11 2.91 -8.48
CA VAL A 19 1.29 3.29 -9.63
C VAL A 19 0.20 4.23 -9.13
N ILE A 20 -0.07 5.28 -9.89
CA ILE A 20 -1.10 6.28 -9.56
C ILE A 20 -2.06 6.33 -10.75
N ASP A 21 -3.31 5.99 -10.48
CA ASP A 21 -4.41 6.10 -11.44
C ASP A 21 -5.38 7.18 -10.95
N ASP A 22 -5.61 8.20 -11.77
CA ASP A 22 -6.58 9.26 -11.50
C ASP A 22 -7.96 8.85 -12.03
N VAL A 23 -8.95 8.82 -11.13
CA VAL A 23 -10.34 8.46 -11.44
C VAL A 23 -11.20 9.71 -11.28
N PRO A 24 -11.94 10.14 -12.33
CA PRO A 24 -12.85 11.28 -12.21
C PRO A 24 -13.85 11.08 -11.07
N ALA A 25 -14.08 12.13 -10.27
CA ALA A 25 -14.99 12.07 -9.12
C ALA A 25 -16.40 11.55 -9.48
N ALA A 26 -16.88 11.86 -10.69
CA ALA A 26 -18.16 11.37 -11.22
C ALA A 26 -18.24 9.84 -11.45
N ARG A 27 -17.12 9.12 -11.30
CA ARG A 27 -17.06 7.65 -11.38
C ARG A 27 -16.83 7.00 -10.02
N TRP A 28 -16.84 7.79 -8.96
CA TRP A 28 -16.68 7.31 -7.60
C TRP A 28 -17.95 7.58 -6.81
N HIS A 29 -18.49 6.52 -6.21
CA HIS A 29 -19.71 6.61 -5.41
C HIS A 29 -19.52 5.95 -4.04
N VAL A 30 -20.01 6.59 -3.00
CA VAL A 30 -20.04 6.07 -1.62
C VAL A 30 -21.49 5.94 -1.19
N GLY A 31 -21.91 4.72 -0.83
CA GLY A 31 -23.30 4.43 -0.47
C GLY A 31 -24.30 4.75 -1.60
N GLY A 32 -23.90 4.53 -2.86
CA GLY A 32 -24.74 4.78 -4.03
C GLY A 32 -24.92 6.26 -4.41
N ARG A 33 -24.11 7.16 -3.85
CA ARG A 33 -24.15 8.61 -4.13
C ARG A 33 -22.78 9.09 -4.57
N ASP A 34 -22.75 10.13 -5.38
CA ASP A 34 -21.51 10.82 -5.77
C ASP A 34 -20.75 11.29 -4.53
N VAL A 35 -19.42 11.17 -4.59
CA VAL A 35 -18.56 11.73 -3.54
C VAL A 35 -18.66 13.25 -3.51
N GLN A 36 -18.67 13.81 -2.30
CA GLN A 36 -18.74 15.25 -2.08
C GLN A 36 -17.37 15.84 -1.73
N ARG A 37 -16.40 14.98 -1.41
CA ARG A 37 -15.00 15.33 -1.14
C ARG A 37 -14.05 14.41 -1.91
N PRO A 38 -12.75 14.76 -2.02
CA PRO A 38 -11.75 13.87 -2.57
C PRO A 38 -11.75 12.50 -1.88
N THR A 39 -11.38 11.45 -2.60
CA THR A 39 -11.32 10.08 -2.09
C THR A 39 -10.09 9.37 -2.62
N ALA A 40 -9.64 8.35 -1.90
CA ALA A 40 -8.48 7.58 -2.28
C ALA A 40 -8.66 6.09 -1.94
N LEU A 41 -8.12 5.24 -2.80
CA LEU A 41 -7.87 3.83 -2.52
C LEU A 41 -6.39 3.58 -2.72
N LEU A 42 -5.70 3.25 -1.63
CA LEU A 42 -4.34 2.74 -1.65
C LEU A 42 -4.38 1.26 -1.35
N GLU A 43 -3.76 0.47 -2.22
CA GLU A 43 -3.50 -0.94 -1.97
C GLU A 43 -2.00 -1.20 -2.05
N ILE A 44 -1.45 -1.79 -1.00
CA ILE A 44 -0.10 -2.33 -0.99
C ILE A 44 -0.17 -3.83 -0.83
N SER A 45 0.66 -4.53 -1.60
CA SER A 45 0.88 -5.95 -1.37
C SER A 45 2.28 -6.20 -0.80
N ILE A 46 2.34 -7.05 0.22
CA ILE A 46 3.56 -7.43 0.93
C ILE A 46 3.68 -8.95 1.00
N THR A 47 4.89 -9.45 1.21
CA THR A 47 5.08 -10.88 1.48
C THR A 47 4.45 -11.24 2.83
N GLN A 48 3.64 -12.29 2.85
CA GLN A 48 2.92 -12.74 4.04
C GLN A 48 3.88 -13.06 5.19
N GLY A 49 3.49 -12.65 6.40
CA GLY A 49 4.23 -12.90 7.63
C GLY A 49 5.50 -12.05 7.78
N THR A 50 5.73 -11.07 6.91
CA THR A 50 6.91 -10.18 7.01
C THR A 50 6.67 -8.90 7.81
N ASN A 51 5.43 -8.66 8.25
CA ASN A 51 5.08 -7.52 9.11
C ASN A 51 4.12 -7.92 10.21
N THR A 52 4.27 -7.32 11.39
CA THR A 52 3.34 -7.50 12.52
C THR A 52 2.04 -6.74 12.30
N ALA A 53 1.02 -7.01 13.13
CA ALA A 53 -0.23 -6.26 13.12
C ALA A 53 -0.01 -4.76 13.40
N GLU A 54 0.91 -4.45 14.32
CA GLU A 54 1.25 -3.08 14.73
C GLU A 54 1.93 -2.32 13.59
N GLN A 55 2.87 -2.95 12.87
CA GLN A 55 3.51 -2.35 11.69
C GLN A 55 2.49 -2.07 10.58
N LYS A 56 1.57 -3.01 10.33
CA LYS A 56 0.49 -2.81 9.36
C LYS A 56 -0.44 -1.67 9.79
N ALA A 57 -0.83 -1.60 11.06
CA ALA A 57 -1.65 -0.52 11.59
C ALA A 57 -0.96 0.85 11.48
N ALA A 58 0.32 0.93 11.84
CA ALA A 58 1.12 2.15 11.72
C ALA A 58 1.24 2.62 10.27
N PHE A 59 1.46 1.69 9.33
CA PHE A 59 1.47 2.00 7.90
C PHE A 59 0.10 2.53 7.45
N ILE A 60 -1.00 1.86 7.79
CA ILE A 60 -2.36 2.27 7.39
C ILE A 60 -2.65 3.69 7.88
N ALA A 61 -2.39 3.98 9.15
CA ALA A 61 -2.60 5.29 9.73
C ALA A 61 -1.73 6.38 9.06
N THR A 62 -0.44 6.10 8.89
CA THR A 62 0.50 7.08 8.31
C THR A 62 0.22 7.32 6.83
N ALA A 63 -0.09 6.28 6.08
CA ALA A 63 -0.41 6.39 4.66
C ALA A 63 -1.75 7.12 4.45
N PHE A 64 -2.77 6.85 5.27
CA PHE A 64 -4.05 7.56 5.19
C PHE A 64 -3.85 9.05 5.47
N ALA A 65 -3.13 9.41 6.53
CA ALA A 65 -2.84 10.80 6.87
C ALA A 65 -2.06 11.52 5.75
N GLU A 66 -1.11 10.84 5.10
CA GLU A 66 -0.40 11.41 3.95
C GLU A 66 -1.32 11.61 2.74
N LEU A 67 -2.21 10.66 2.44
CA LEU A 67 -3.20 10.82 1.36
C LEU A 67 -4.14 11.99 1.65
N GLU A 68 -4.61 12.12 2.89
CA GLU A 68 -5.46 13.23 3.31
C GLU A 68 -4.74 14.58 3.19
N ALA A 69 -3.48 14.66 3.62
CA ALA A 69 -2.67 15.86 3.51
C ALA A 69 -2.42 16.27 2.05
N GLN A 70 -2.22 15.32 1.13
CA GLN A 70 -1.93 15.61 -0.27
C GLN A 70 -3.18 15.83 -1.12
N LEU A 71 -4.25 15.08 -0.89
CA LEU A 71 -5.41 15.02 -1.77
C LEU A 71 -6.66 15.65 -1.17
N GLY A 72 -6.74 15.79 0.15
CA GLY A 72 -7.95 16.27 0.85
C GLY A 72 -8.29 17.73 0.61
N ALA A 73 -7.44 18.50 -0.07
CA ALA A 73 -7.68 19.91 -0.45
C ALA A 73 -8.16 20.83 0.70
N GLY A 74 -7.83 20.50 1.96
CA GLY A 74 -8.29 21.21 3.15
C GLY A 74 -9.66 20.79 3.69
N GLU A 75 -10.41 19.95 2.98
CA GLU A 75 -11.72 19.41 3.39
C GLU A 75 -11.64 18.00 3.99
N GLY A 76 -10.47 17.38 3.88
CA GLY A 76 -10.23 15.97 4.22
C GLY A 76 -10.71 15.03 3.12
N LEU A 77 -10.49 13.73 3.32
CA LEU A 77 -11.02 12.71 2.42
C LEU A 77 -12.44 12.32 2.77
N GLU A 78 -13.14 11.70 1.82
CA GLU A 78 -14.32 10.90 2.14
C GLU A 78 -13.99 9.87 3.23
N PRO A 79 -14.86 9.66 4.24
CA PRO A 79 -14.58 8.73 5.34
C PRO A 79 -14.43 7.29 4.84
N ALA A 80 -15.09 6.96 3.72
CA ALA A 80 -14.95 5.69 3.01
C ALA A 80 -13.79 5.71 1.99
N SER A 81 -12.64 6.24 2.41
CA SER A 81 -11.37 6.12 1.70
C SER A 81 -10.54 5.03 2.39
N TYR A 82 -9.71 4.31 1.64
CA TYR A 82 -9.15 3.05 2.11
C TYR A 82 -7.64 2.96 1.91
N VAL A 83 -6.98 2.37 2.90
CA VAL A 83 -5.62 1.82 2.78
C VAL A 83 -5.70 0.33 3.08
N ILE A 84 -5.35 -0.50 2.10
CA ILE A 84 -5.41 -1.97 2.18
C ILE A 84 -3.97 -2.50 2.19
N VAL A 85 -3.65 -3.34 3.17
CA VAL A 85 -2.44 -4.18 3.16
C VAL A 85 -2.83 -5.60 2.80
N ARG A 86 -2.44 -6.05 1.61
CA ARG A 86 -2.60 -7.45 1.17
C ARG A 86 -1.35 -8.24 1.46
N GLU A 87 -1.51 -9.38 2.11
CA GLU A 87 -0.45 -10.34 2.29
C GLU A 87 -0.50 -11.39 1.19
N VAL A 88 0.62 -11.59 0.50
CA VAL A 88 0.77 -12.60 -0.56
C VAL A 88 1.80 -13.62 -0.13
N ALA A 89 1.46 -14.90 -0.25
CA ALA A 89 2.38 -15.99 0.08
C ALA A 89 3.70 -15.84 -0.70
N ALA A 90 4.83 -16.17 -0.06
CA ALA A 90 6.15 -15.99 -0.67
C ALA A 90 6.36 -16.82 -1.95
N SER A 91 5.60 -17.90 -2.12
CA SER A 91 5.55 -18.71 -3.35
C SER A 91 4.87 -18.00 -4.52
N ASP A 92 3.99 -17.04 -4.24
CA ASP A 92 3.06 -16.46 -5.22
C ASP A 92 3.42 -15.00 -5.54
N TRP A 93 4.39 -14.43 -4.83
CA TRP A 93 4.92 -13.10 -5.08
C TRP A 93 6.22 -13.15 -5.88
N GLY A 94 6.19 -12.70 -7.14
CA GLY A 94 7.35 -12.61 -8.01
C GLY A 94 8.02 -11.23 -8.00
N TYR A 95 9.35 -11.19 -7.92
CA TYR A 95 10.15 -9.98 -8.12
C TYR A 95 11.41 -10.31 -8.94
N GLY A 96 11.56 -9.64 -10.08
CA GLY A 96 12.67 -9.87 -11.02
C GLY A 96 12.68 -11.29 -11.60
N GLY A 97 11.51 -11.86 -11.87
CA GLY A 97 11.37 -13.21 -12.43
C GLY A 97 11.48 -14.36 -11.42
N HIS A 98 11.68 -14.08 -10.14
CA HIS A 98 11.78 -15.11 -9.09
C HIS A 98 10.78 -14.89 -7.97
N THR A 99 10.25 -15.99 -7.41
CA THR A 99 9.38 -15.92 -6.23
C THR A 99 10.18 -15.48 -5.01
N GLN A 100 9.52 -14.82 -4.05
CA GLN A 100 10.17 -14.42 -2.79
C GLN A 100 10.68 -15.63 -2.01
N ALA A 101 10.00 -16.77 -2.10
CA ALA A 101 10.45 -18.04 -1.52
C ALA A 101 11.79 -18.49 -2.12
N ALA A 102 11.93 -18.49 -3.45
CA ALA A 102 13.18 -18.87 -4.11
C ALA A 102 14.35 -17.94 -3.72
N ARG A 103 14.08 -16.63 -3.61
CA ARG A 103 15.09 -15.64 -3.21
C ARG A 103 15.55 -15.83 -1.75
N ARG A 104 14.66 -16.22 -0.85
CA ARG A 104 14.99 -16.49 0.55
C ARG A 104 15.97 -17.65 0.69
N VAL A 105 15.80 -18.71 -0.10
CA VAL A 105 16.71 -19.87 -0.11
C VAL A 105 18.10 -19.47 -0.62
N ALA A 106 18.17 -18.69 -1.70
CA ALA A 106 19.45 -18.22 -2.25
C ALA A 106 20.25 -17.34 -1.26
N LEU A 107 19.56 -16.52 -0.45
CA LEU A 107 20.20 -15.72 0.60
C LEU A 107 20.72 -16.57 1.78
N ALA A 108 20.10 -17.72 2.05
CA ALA A 108 20.54 -18.63 3.11
C ALA A 108 21.72 -19.51 2.71
N HIS A 109 21.97 -19.66 1.39
CA HIS A 109 23.08 -20.44 0.83
C HIS A 109 23.80 -19.63 -0.25
N PRO A 110 24.55 -18.57 0.12
CA PRO A 110 25.39 -17.87 -0.84
C PRO A 110 26.47 -18.84 -1.35
N SER A 111 26.63 -18.91 -2.67
CA SER A 111 27.69 -19.69 -3.33
C SER A 111 29.08 -19.11 -3.08
#